data_AF-A0A436VYX1-F1
#
_entry.id   AF-A0A436VYX1-F1
#
_cell.length_a   1.000
_cell.length_b   1.000
_cell.length_c   1.000
_cell.angle_alpha   90.00
_cell.angle_beta   90.00
_cell.angle_gamma   90.00
#
_symmetry.space_group_name_H-M   'P 1'
#
loop_
_entity.id
_entity.type
_entity.pdbx_description
1 polymer ?
#
loop_
_entity_poly.entity_id
_entity_poly.type
_entity_poly.pdbx_seq_one_letter_code
_entity_poly.pdbx_strand_id
1 'polypeptide(L)'
;MKRPKVTVRQKVILAIARVFLTARHPLLVTRFVRRLGYLPNPAAPTRYHERMLWRKIIDRNPLFVTLTDKLAAKDYIRRVCPQVQSPRTLWSGRDPDAIPPD
;
A
#
# COMPACT_ATOMS: atom_id res chain seq x y z
N MET A 1 18.62 -15.72 -2.29
CA MET A 1 17.49 -15.96 -3.23
C MET A 1 17.85 -15.41 -4.62
N LYS A 2 18.19 -16.27 -5.59
CA LYS A 2 18.52 -15.84 -6.97
C LYS A 2 17.25 -15.29 -7.64
N ARG A 3 17.29 -14.06 -8.16
CA ARG A 3 16.18 -13.52 -8.95
C ARG A 3 16.04 -14.33 -10.24
N PRO A 4 14.83 -14.79 -10.61
CA PRO A 4 14.63 -15.53 -11.85
C PRO A 4 15.07 -14.66 -13.05
N LYS A 5 15.71 -15.29 -14.04
CA LYS A 5 16.12 -14.60 -15.28
C LYS A 5 14.86 -14.24 -16.07
N VAL A 6 14.61 -12.94 -16.25
CA VAL A 6 13.49 -12.42 -17.04
C VAL A 6 13.83 -12.50 -18.53
N THR A 7 12.99 -13.18 -19.31
CA THR A 7 13.16 -13.32 -20.77
C THR A 7 12.85 -12.00 -21.50
N VAL A 8 13.32 -11.86 -22.74
CA VAL A 8 13.08 -10.67 -23.58
C VAL A 8 11.58 -10.41 -23.75
N ARG A 9 10.79 -11.45 -24.02
CA ARG A 9 9.32 -11.36 -24.13
C ARG A 9 8.69 -10.75 -22.87
N GLN A 10 9.09 -11.21 -21.68
CA GLN A 10 8.59 -10.67 -20.41
C GLN A 10 8.99 -9.19 -20.23
N LYS A 11 10.20 -8.80 -20.63
CA LYS A 11 10.62 -7.38 -20.59
C LYS A 11 9.75 -6.50 -21.49
N VAL A 12 9.43 -6.98 -22.70
CA VAL A 12 8.53 -6.26 -23.63
C VAL A 12 7.14 -6.11 -23.03
N ILE A 13 6.57 -7.19 -22.47
CA ILE A 13 5.26 -7.16 -21.80
C ILE A 13 5.26 -6.13 -20.66
N LEU A 14 6.30 -6.12 -19.82
CA LEU A 14 6.42 -5.18 -18.71
C LEU A 14 6.61 -3.73 -19.19
N ALA A 15 7.32 -3.51 -20.30
CA ALA A 15 7.48 -2.19 -20.90
C ALA A 15 6.13 -1.64 -21.42
N ILE A 16 5.37 -2.46 -22.14
CA ILE A 16 4.02 -2.11 -22.61
C ILE A 16 3.10 -1.82 -21.42
N ALA A 17 3.09 -2.70 -20.42
CA ALA A 17 2.31 -2.50 -19.20
C ALA A 17 2.70 -1.22 -18.48
N ARG A 18 4.00 -0.87 -18.42
CA ARG A 18 4.47 0.38 -17.80
C ARG A 18 3.87 1.58 -18.51
N VAL A 19 3.95 1.62 -19.84
CA VAL A 19 3.41 2.73 -20.64
C VAL A 19 1.90 2.84 -20.44
N PHE A 20 1.17 1.72 -20.56
CA PHE A 20 -0.27 1.67 -20.37
C PHE A 20 -0.71 2.17 -18.98
N LEU A 21 -0.11 1.65 -17.91
CA LEU A 21 -0.44 2.05 -16.54
C LEU A 21 -0.10 3.52 -16.26
N THR A 22 1.00 4.00 -16.85
CA THR A 22 1.40 5.41 -16.70
C THR A 22 0.39 6.33 -17.40
N ALA A 23 0.00 5.99 -18.62
CA ALA A 23 -0.97 6.75 -19.41
C ALA A 23 -2.38 6.71 -18.81
N ARG A 24 -2.78 5.59 -18.20
CA ARG A 24 -4.11 5.44 -17.58
C ARG A 24 -4.28 6.25 -16.29
N HIS A 25 -3.18 6.57 -15.59
CA HIS A 25 -3.19 7.22 -14.28
C HIS A 25 -2.33 8.50 -14.22
N PRO A 26 -2.57 9.48 -15.10
CA PRO A 26 -1.68 10.63 -15.28
C PRO A 26 -1.57 11.46 -13.99
N LEU A 27 -2.68 11.72 -13.30
CA LEU A 27 -2.69 12.51 -12.06
C LEU A 27 -1.83 11.90 -10.95
N LEU A 28 -1.92 10.57 -10.75
CA LEU A 28 -1.14 9.88 -9.73
C LEU A 28 0.35 9.85 -10.08
N VAL A 29 0.68 9.63 -11.36
CA VAL A 29 2.06 9.65 -11.85
C VAL A 29 2.67 11.04 -11.75
N THR A 30 1.98 12.08 -12.20
CA THR A 30 2.47 13.46 -12.10
C THR A 30 2.71 13.85 -10.66
N ARG A 31 1.80 13.51 -9.74
CA ARG A 31 2.01 13.74 -8.30
C ARG A 31 3.19 12.96 -7.74
N PHE A 32 3.41 11.72 -8.19
CA PHE A 32 4.56 10.92 -7.81
C PHE A 32 5.87 11.58 -8.26
N VAL A 33 5.96 11.95 -9.55
CA VAL A 33 7.15 12.60 -10.13
C VAL A 33 7.46 13.92 -9.42
N ARG A 34 6.43 14.77 -9.21
CA ARG A 34 6.61 16.06 -8.51
C ARG A 34 7.13 15.89 -7.07
N ARG A 35 6.77 14.82 -6.38
CA ARG A 35 7.19 14.58 -4.98
C ARG A 35 8.51 13.84 -4.84
N LEU A 36 8.83 12.94 -5.77
CA LEU A 36 9.96 12.01 -5.63
C LEU A 36 11.07 12.25 -6.67
N GLY A 37 10.83 13.07 -7.68
CA GLY A 37 11.85 13.49 -8.66
C GLY A 37 12.19 12.48 -9.74
N TYR A 38 11.43 11.39 -9.91
CA TYR A 38 11.67 10.40 -10.96
C TYR A 38 10.39 9.77 -11.49
N LEU A 39 10.44 9.24 -12.72
CA LEU A 39 9.33 8.54 -13.34
C LEU A 39 9.18 7.12 -12.76
N PRO A 40 8.03 6.76 -12.18
CA PRO A 40 7.84 5.44 -11.58
C PRO A 40 7.85 4.33 -12.62
N ASN A 41 8.17 3.11 -12.18
CA ASN A 41 7.88 1.87 -12.89
C ASN A 41 6.75 1.10 -12.19
N PRO A 42 5.46 1.43 -12.44
CA PRO A 42 4.36 0.71 -11.81
C PRO A 42 4.29 -0.74 -12.27
N ALA A 43 4.68 -1.11 -13.50
CA ALA A 43 4.55 -2.49 -13.98
C ALA A 43 5.53 -3.48 -13.32
N ALA A 44 6.66 -3.00 -12.84
CA ALA A 44 7.64 -3.81 -12.11
C ALA A 44 8.28 -2.98 -10.98
N PRO A 45 7.54 -2.73 -9.88
CA PRO A 45 7.97 -1.81 -8.83
C PRO A 45 9.13 -2.41 -8.05
N THR A 46 10.24 -1.66 -7.99
CA THR A 46 11.45 -2.09 -7.28
C THR A 46 11.62 -1.36 -5.96
N ARG A 47 11.18 -0.09 -5.89
CA ARG A 47 11.29 0.77 -4.72
C ARG A 47 10.00 0.78 -3.90
N TYR A 48 10.11 1.09 -2.62
CA TYR A 48 8.96 1.18 -1.70
C TYR A 48 7.85 2.10 -2.25
N HIS A 49 8.19 3.31 -2.69
CA HIS A 49 7.21 4.26 -3.20
C HIS A 49 6.51 3.75 -4.47
N GLU A 50 7.21 3.04 -5.35
CA GLU A 50 6.59 2.43 -6.54
C GLU A 50 5.60 1.33 -6.15
N ARG A 51 5.90 0.55 -5.10
CA ARG A 51 4.96 -0.44 -4.54
C ARG A 51 3.74 0.24 -3.91
N MET A 52 3.92 1.39 -3.27
CA MET A 52 2.79 2.17 -2.77
C MET A 52 1.94 2.73 -3.90
N LEU A 53 2.56 3.16 -5.01
CA LEU A 53 1.83 3.57 -6.20
C LEU A 53 1.06 2.39 -6.83
N TRP A 54 1.67 1.19 -6.87
CA TRP A 54 1.00 -0.03 -7.33
C TRP A 54 -0.27 -0.33 -6.55
N ARG A 55 -0.26 -0.22 -5.22
CA ARG A 55 -1.46 -0.37 -4.37
C ARG A 55 -2.57 0.64 -4.69
N LYS A 56 -2.22 1.84 -5.15
CA LYS A 56 -3.22 2.85 -5.55
C LYS A 56 -3.85 2.54 -6.91
N ILE A 57 -3.08 1.93 -7.80
CA ILE A 57 -3.47 1.76 -9.20
C ILE A 57 -4.10 0.38 -9.43
N ILE A 58 -3.40 -0.68 -9.01
CA ILE A 58 -3.73 -2.07 -9.31
C ILE A 58 -4.29 -2.79 -8.08
N ASP A 59 -3.50 -2.82 -7.01
CA ASP A 59 -3.82 -3.63 -5.83
C ASP A 59 -4.71 -2.84 -4.87
N ARG A 60 -5.99 -2.72 -5.25
CA ARG A 60 -7.04 -2.01 -4.50
C ARG A 60 -7.62 -2.87 -3.37
N ASN A 61 -6.77 -3.55 -2.62
CA ASN A 61 -7.23 -4.37 -1.51
C ASN A 61 -7.81 -3.46 -0.40
N PRO A 62 -9.10 -3.61 -0.03
CA PRO A 62 -9.72 -2.80 1.01
C PRO A 62 -9.06 -2.96 2.38
N LEU A 63 -8.37 -4.09 2.62
CA LEU A 63 -7.64 -4.34 3.86
C LEU A 63 -6.52 -3.32 4.09
N PHE A 64 -5.98 -2.66 3.06
CA PHE A 64 -4.99 -1.61 3.29
C PHE A 64 -5.55 -0.43 4.09
N VAL A 65 -6.83 -0.09 3.89
CA VAL A 65 -7.50 0.95 4.66
C VAL A 65 -7.73 0.44 6.10
N THR A 66 -8.35 -0.72 6.23
CA THR A 66 -8.67 -1.33 7.54
C THR A 66 -7.44 -1.53 8.41
N LEU A 67 -6.34 -2.02 7.83
CA LEU A 67 -5.12 -2.34 8.59
C LEU A 67 -4.25 -1.11 8.89
N THR A 68 -4.51 0.04 8.26
CA THR A 68 -3.84 1.31 8.59
C THR A 68 -4.54 2.01 9.76
N ASP A 69 -5.85 1.80 9.93
CA ASP A 69 -6.58 2.26 11.10
C ASP A 69 -6.27 1.37 12.31
N LYS A 70 -5.73 1.94 13.38
CA LYS A 70 -5.27 1.17 14.55
C LYS A 70 -6.40 0.43 15.26
N LEU A 71 -7.59 1.02 15.35
CA LEU A 71 -8.72 0.42 16.04
C LEU A 71 -9.37 -0.65 15.16
N ALA A 72 -9.64 -0.33 13.90
CA ALA A 72 -10.22 -1.27 12.96
C ALA A 72 -9.28 -2.46 12.68
N ALA A 73 -7.96 -2.25 12.66
CA ALA A 73 -6.98 -3.32 12.54
C ALA A 73 -7.04 -4.28 13.73
N LYS A 74 -7.11 -3.77 14.97
CA LYS A 74 -7.27 -4.61 16.17
C LYS A 74 -8.53 -5.45 16.09
N ASP A 75 -9.64 -4.85 15.69
CA ASP A 75 -10.92 -5.56 15.56
C ASP A 75 -10.89 -6.60 14.44
N TYR A 76 -10.26 -6.29 13.31
CA TYR A 76 -10.06 -7.23 12.22
C TYR A 76 -9.22 -8.43 12.65
N ILE A 77 -8.07 -8.19 13.30
CA ILE A 77 -7.16 -9.26 13.76
C ILE A 77 -7.86 -10.13 14.80
N ARG A 78 -8.58 -9.55 15.76
CA ARG A 78 -9.34 -10.31 16.78
C ARG A 78 -10.36 -11.26 16.15
N ARG A 79 -10.99 -10.86 15.04
CA ARG A 79 -11.95 -11.70 14.32
C ARG A 79 -11.29 -12.81 13.49
N VAL A 80 -10.23 -12.49 12.77
CA VAL A 80 -9.60 -13.41 11.79
C VAL A 80 -8.57 -14.34 12.43
N CYS A 81 -7.93 -13.90 13.51
CA CYS A 81 -6.89 -14.64 14.23
C CYS A 81 -7.10 -14.52 15.74
N PRO A 82 -8.17 -15.13 16.29
CA PRO A 82 -8.52 -15.00 17.72
C PRO A 82 -7.41 -15.48 18.68
N GLN A 83 -6.53 -16.37 18.21
CA GLN A 83 -5.36 -16.86 18.94
C GLN A 83 -4.25 -15.81 19.12
N VAL A 84 -4.25 -14.74 18.32
CA VAL A 84 -3.24 -13.68 18.41
C VAL A 84 -3.64 -12.71 19.50
N GLN A 85 -2.87 -12.68 20.58
CA GLN A 85 -3.07 -11.74 21.67
C GLN A 85 -2.90 -10.31 21.16
N SER A 86 -3.97 -9.52 21.28
CA SER A 86 -3.97 -8.10 20.93
C SER A 86 -4.08 -7.27 22.21
N PRO A 87 -3.22 -6.25 22.40
CA PRO A 87 -3.26 -5.44 23.61
C PRO A 87 -4.61 -4.71 23.73
N ARG A 88 -5.13 -4.64 24.95
CA ARG A 88 -6.36 -3.90 25.26
C ARG A 88 -6.24 -2.46 24.79
N THR A 89 -7.28 -1.94 24.16
CA THR A 89 -7.37 -0.49 23.87
C THR A 89 -7.69 0.21 25.18
N LEU A 90 -6.78 1.07 25.65
CA LEU A 90 -6.96 1.81 26.91
C LEU A 90 -7.97 2.95 26.74
N TRP A 91 -7.94 3.62 25.59
CA TRP A 91 -8.87 4.69 25.27
C TRP A 91 -9.11 4.82 23.76
N SER A 92 -10.30 5.28 23.38
CA SER A 92 -10.65 5.69 22.02
C SER A 92 -11.75 6.74 22.07
N GLY A 93 -11.54 7.89 21.45
CA GLY A 93 -12.52 8.98 21.42
C GLY A 93 -12.04 10.13 20.54
N ARG A 94 -12.86 11.17 20.44
CA ARG A 94 -12.53 12.41 19.72
C ARG A 94 -12.09 13.54 20.65
N ASP A 95 -12.40 13.42 21.94
CA ASP A 95 -12.16 14.44 22.95
C ASP A 95 -10.97 14.05 23.83
N PRO A 96 -9.82 14.74 23.73
CA PRO A 96 -8.64 14.44 24.54
C PRO A 96 -8.89 14.59 26.05
N ASP A 97 -9.81 15.46 26.48
CA ASP A 97 -10.08 15.69 27.91
C ASP A 97 -10.84 14.51 28.53
N ALA A 98 -11.41 13.63 27.70
CA ALA A 98 -12.09 12.40 28.12
C ALA A 98 -11.13 11.20 28.27
N ILE A 99 -9.81 11.40 28.16
CA ILE A 99 -8.82 10.34 28.41
C ILE A 99 -8.77 10.05 29.92
N PRO A 100 -8.97 8.79 30.36
CA PRO A 100 -8.86 8.43 31.78
C PRO A 100 -7.46 8.77 32.32
N PRO A 101 -7.35 9.31 33.54
CA PRO A 101 -6.07 9.44 34.21
C PRO A 101 -5.47 8.04 34.50
N ASP A 102 -4.14 7.98 34.59
CA ASP A 102 -3.39 6.74 34.85
C ASP A 102 -3.77 6.06 36.18
#